data_AF-A1IJZ2-F1
#
_entry.id   AF-A1IJZ2-F1
#
_cell.length_a   1.000
_cell.length_b   1.000
_cell.length_c   1.000
_cell.angle_alpha   90.00
_cell.angle_beta   90.00
_cell.angle_gamma   90.00
#
_symmetry.space_group_name_H-M   'P 1'
#
loop_
_entity.id
_entity.type
_entity.pdbx_description
1 polymer ?
#
loop_
_entity_poly.entity_id
_entity_poly.type
_entity_poly.pdbx_seq_one_letter_code
_entity_poly.pdbx_strand_id
1 'polypeptide(L)'
;AFGALVQSAVACPARCSCSGASVECQSRSFASVPAGIPTTAQSLSLQVNQITKLEPGVFDSLTQLTYMDIGGNRLQALPEGVFDRLVNLQKLALYDNQLKSIPKGAFDNLKSLTHIWLHTNPWDCQCTDILYLSGWVAQHSGIVREHWVGSSWTVNPDSAKCSGTNTPVRAVT
;
A
#
# COMPACT_ATOMS: atom_id res chain seq x y z
N ALA A 1 44.48 15.03 5.43
CA ALA A 1 43.20 14.89 6.16
C ALA A 1 42.14 14.49 5.17
N PHE A 2 41.73 13.22 5.17
CA PHE A 2 40.64 12.76 4.31
C PHE A 2 39.35 13.37 4.85
N GLY A 3 38.80 14.34 4.11
CA GLY A 3 37.49 14.90 4.39
C GLY A 3 36.45 13.80 4.21
N ALA A 4 35.92 13.32 5.34
CA ALA A 4 34.79 12.42 5.35
C ALA A 4 33.66 13.06 4.55
N LEU A 5 33.22 12.37 3.51
CA LEU A 5 31.96 12.63 2.82
C LEU A 5 30.88 12.75 3.89
N VAL A 6 30.38 13.97 4.10
CA VAL A 6 29.11 14.16 4.81
C VAL A 6 28.08 13.49 3.93
N GLN A 7 27.75 12.26 4.28
CA GLN A 7 26.63 11.52 3.75
C GLN A 7 25.43 12.41 4.05
N SER A 8 25.01 13.18 3.05
CA SER A 8 23.92 14.15 3.19
C SER A 8 22.73 13.36 3.68
N ALA A 9 22.43 13.46 4.97
CA ALA A 9 21.26 12.83 5.55
C ALA A 9 20.09 13.33 4.72
N VAL A 10 19.46 12.44 3.95
CA VAL A 10 18.23 12.78 3.24
C VAL A 10 17.26 13.20 4.34
N ALA A 11 17.00 14.49 4.42
CA ALA A 11 16.21 15.08 5.47
C ALA A 11 14.78 14.52 5.39
N CYS A 12 14.09 14.48 6.52
CA CYS A 12 12.69 14.12 6.56
C CYS A 12 11.89 14.96 5.55
N PRO A 13 10.96 14.39 4.75
CA PRO A 13 10.17 15.16 3.80
C PRO A 13 9.47 16.32 4.49
N ALA A 14 9.42 17.46 3.80
CA ALA A 14 8.75 18.65 4.32
C ALA A 14 7.30 18.30 4.70
N ARG A 15 6.87 18.76 5.88
CA ARG A 15 5.57 18.50 6.51
C ARG A 15 5.38 17.09 7.07
N CYS A 16 6.27 16.13 6.82
CA CYS A 16 6.27 14.84 7.53
C CYS A 16 7.03 14.94 8.85
N SER A 17 6.87 13.93 9.71
CA SER A 17 7.69 13.71 10.90
C SER A 17 8.48 12.42 10.72
N CYS A 18 9.74 12.39 11.14
CA CYS A 18 10.57 11.19 11.02
C CYS A 18 11.20 10.86 12.36
N SER A 19 11.18 9.57 12.72
CA SER A 19 11.80 9.04 13.93
C SER A 19 12.42 7.69 13.62
N GLY A 20 13.75 7.59 13.73
CA GLY A 20 14.49 6.42 13.26
C GLY A 20 14.23 6.16 11.77
N ALA A 21 13.78 4.95 11.45
CA ALA A 21 13.42 4.55 10.08
C ALA A 21 11.93 4.73 9.76
N SER A 22 11.16 5.39 10.63
CA SER A 22 9.74 5.68 10.39
C SER A 22 9.54 7.07 9.80
N VAL A 23 8.70 7.15 8.78
CA VAL A 23 8.31 8.37 8.07
C VAL A 23 6.79 8.55 8.18
N GLU A 24 6.39 9.53 8.97
CA GLU A 24 5.01 9.82 9.37
C GLU A 24 4.46 11.01 8.57
N CYS A 25 3.69 10.73 7.53
CA CYS A 25 3.09 11.70 6.60
C CYS A 25 1.55 11.66 6.59
N GLN A 26 0.92 10.98 7.55
CA GLN A 26 -0.55 10.87 7.68
C GLN A 26 -1.25 12.19 8.02
N SER A 27 -2.53 12.33 7.66
CA SER A 27 -3.40 13.46 8.06
C SER A 27 -2.84 14.84 7.74
N ARG A 28 -2.16 14.99 6.59
CA ARG A 28 -1.46 16.23 6.19
C ARG A 28 -1.98 16.82 4.89
N SER A 29 -3.11 16.34 4.38
CA SER A 29 -3.71 16.82 3.13
C SER A 29 -2.75 16.79 1.94
N PHE A 30 -1.87 15.79 1.88
CA PHE A 30 -1.03 15.59 0.71
C PHE A 30 -1.88 15.20 -0.51
N ALA A 31 -1.67 15.88 -1.64
CA ALA A 31 -2.30 15.56 -2.92
C ALA A 31 -1.50 14.52 -3.74
N SER A 32 -0.24 14.30 -3.36
CA SER A 32 0.70 13.35 -3.97
C SER A 32 1.66 12.82 -2.89
N VAL A 33 2.38 11.73 -3.19
CA VAL A 33 3.44 11.22 -2.31
C VAL A 33 4.53 12.30 -2.17
N PRO A 34 4.96 12.65 -0.93
CA PRO A 34 6.02 13.63 -0.72
C PRO A 34 7.35 13.18 -1.33
N ALA A 35 8.06 14.11 -1.96
CA ALA A 35 9.42 13.84 -2.44
C ALA A 35 10.42 13.73 -1.27
N GLY A 36 11.55 13.06 -1.51
CA GLY A 36 12.66 13.00 -0.55
C GLY A 36 12.42 12.05 0.62
N ILE A 37 11.56 11.03 0.48
CA ILE A 37 11.45 9.96 1.48
C ILE A 37 12.81 9.25 1.58
N PRO A 38 13.42 9.15 2.77
CA PRO A 38 14.71 8.49 2.94
C PRO A 38 14.66 7.03 2.47
N THR A 39 15.66 6.60 1.70
CA THR A 39 15.73 5.21 1.19
C THR A 39 15.97 4.17 2.29
N THR A 40 16.39 4.62 3.47
CA THR A 40 16.52 3.81 4.69
C THR A 40 15.20 3.64 5.44
N ALA A 41 14.11 4.24 4.99
CA ALA A 41 12.81 4.11 5.63
C ALA A 41 12.35 2.64 5.64
N GLN A 42 11.87 2.20 6.80
CA GLN A 42 11.29 0.88 7.01
C GLN A 42 9.77 0.96 7.19
N SER A 43 9.27 2.10 7.68
CA SER A 43 7.85 2.36 7.88
C SER A 43 7.46 3.66 7.19
N LEU A 44 6.46 3.61 6.31
CA LEU A 44 5.91 4.77 5.63
C LEU A 44 4.41 4.88 5.88
N SER A 45 4.00 5.96 6.53
CA SER A 45 2.62 6.27 6.86
C SER A 45 2.14 7.44 6.01
N LEU A 46 1.24 7.17 5.06
CA LEU A 46 0.63 8.13 4.12
C LEU A 46 -0.90 8.17 4.25
N GLN A 47 -1.47 7.51 5.25
CA GLN A 47 -2.92 7.39 5.39
C GLN A 47 -3.62 8.72 5.69
N VAL A 48 -4.92 8.79 5.38
CA VAL A 48 -5.76 9.97 5.63
C VAL A 48 -5.18 11.21 4.95
N ASN A 49 -4.94 11.10 3.65
CA ASN A 49 -4.49 12.20 2.79
C ASN A 49 -5.47 12.37 1.61
N GLN A 50 -5.05 13.09 0.58
CA GLN A 50 -5.87 13.38 -0.61
C GLN A 50 -5.15 12.90 -1.88
N ILE A 51 -4.30 11.88 -1.75
CA ILE A 51 -3.51 11.34 -2.86
C ILE A 51 -4.45 10.67 -3.84
N THR A 52 -4.45 11.15 -5.09
CA THR A 52 -5.35 10.66 -6.15
C THR A 52 -4.66 9.69 -7.12
N LYS A 53 -3.33 9.79 -7.23
CA LYS A 53 -2.51 9.02 -8.15
C LYS A 53 -1.13 8.75 -7.55
N LEU A 54 -0.52 7.66 -7.97
CA LEU A 54 0.88 7.34 -7.74
C LEU A 54 1.63 7.51 -9.05
N GLU A 55 2.80 8.14 -9.00
CA GLU A 55 3.69 8.18 -10.16
C GLU A 55 4.35 6.80 -10.34
N PRO A 56 4.58 6.33 -11.58
CA PRO A 56 5.36 5.12 -11.82
C PRO A 56 6.73 5.19 -11.12
N GLY A 57 7.10 4.11 -10.43
CA GLY A 57 8.39 4.01 -9.72
C GLY A 57 8.52 4.87 -8.46
N VAL A 58 7.44 5.50 -7.96
CA VAL A 58 7.50 6.39 -6.77
C VAL A 58 8.05 5.72 -5.51
N PHE A 59 8.00 4.39 -5.42
CA PHE A 59 8.53 3.63 -4.28
C PHE A 59 9.77 2.80 -4.60
N ASP A 60 10.33 2.90 -5.81
CA ASP A 60 11.40 2.00 -6.29
C ASP A 60 12.67 2.07 -5.45
N SER A 61 12.98 3.25 -4.90
CA SER A 61 14.14 3.45 -4.04
C SER A 61 13.93 3.01 -2.60
N LEU A 62 12.69 2.72 -2.18
CA LEU A 62 12.31 2.42 -0.79
C LEU A 62 12.39 0.92 -0.47
N THR A 63 13.46 0.27 -0.92
CA THR A 63 13.66 -1.18 -0.85
C THR A 63 13.72 -1.76 0.57
N GLN A 64 13.90 -0.91 1.58
CA GLN A 64 13.96 -1.30 2.99
C GLN A 64 12.58 -1.30 3.68
N LEU A 65 11.51 -0.90 2.98
CA LEU A 65 10.17 -0.85 3.57
C LEU A 65 9.68 -2.23 3.99
N THR A 66 9.17 -2.29 5.22
CA THR A 66 8.47 -3.44 5.80
C THR A 66 6.99 -3.10 6.08
N TYR A 67 6.67 -1.82 6.25
CA TYR A 67 5.30 -1.33 6.43
C TYR A 67 5.03 -0.12 5.52
N MET A 68 3.92 -0.18 4.80
CA MET A 68 3.37 0.94 4.04
C MET A 68 1.87 1.02 4.26
N ASP A 69 1.39 2.18 4.70
CA ASP A 69 -0.03 2.49 4.79
C ASP A 69 -0.36 3.72 3.94
N ILE A 70 -1.17 3.51 2.91
CA ILE A 70 -1.71 4.56 2.05
C ILE A 70 -3.24 4.54 2.05
N GLY A 71 -3.85 3.96 3.09
CA GLY A 71 -5.29 3.91 3.26
C GLY A 71 -5.92 5.28 3.49
N GLY A 72 -7.24 5.41 3.31
CA GLY A 72 -7.93 6.71 3.48
C GLY A 72 -7.41 7.77 2.52
N ASN A 73 -7.18 7.39 1.26
CA ASN A 73 -6.78 8.29 0.17
C ASN A 73 -7.84 8.23 -0.94
N ARG A 74 -7.52 8.78 -2.12
CA ARG A 74 -8.45 8.86 -3.28
C ARG A 74 -7.86 8.16 -4.50
N LEU A 75 -7.03 7.13 -4.30
CA LEU A 75 -6.39 6.39 -5.38
C LEU A 75 -7.45 5.69 -6.22
N GLN A 76 -7.45 5.94 -7.53
CA GLN A 76 -8.40 5.32 -8.48
C GLN A 76 -7.80 4.12 -9.21
N ALA A 77 -6.47 4.09 -9.35
CA ALA A 77 -5.72 3.03 -9.98
C ALA A 77 -4.30 2.99 -9.40
N LEU A 78 -3.62 1.87 -9.59
CA LEU A 78 -2.19 1.71 -9.31
C LEU A 78 -1.43 1.64 -10.64
N PRO A 79 -0.26 2.29 -10.76
CA PRO A 79 0.65 2.02 -11.87
C PRO A 79 1.11 0.56 -11.86
N GLU A 80 1.33 -0.02 -13.04
CA GLU A 80 1.99 -1.31 -13.15
C GLU A 80 3.37 -1.27 -12.48
N GLY A 81 3.71 -2.33 -11.75
CA GLY A 81 5.01 -2.49 -11.09
C GLY A 81 5.29 -1.54 -9.92
N VAL A 82 4.32 -0.73 -9.46
CA VAL A 82 4.53 0.27 -8.37
C VAL A 82 5.06 -0.31 -7.06
N PHE A 83 4.93 -1.63 -6.86
CA PHE A 83 5.42 -2.35 -5.68
C PHE A 83 6.57 -3.33 -5.96
N ASP A 84 7.08 -3.40 -7.20
CA ASP A 84 8.01 -4.47 -7.62
C ASP A 84 9.32 -4.50 -6.84
N ARG A 85 9.78 -3.34 -6.36
CA ARG A 85 11.03 -3.21 -5.58
C ARG A 85 10.84 -3.47 -4.10
N LEU A 86 9.62 -3.62 -3.61
CA LEU A 86 9.27 -3.71 -2.19
C LEU A 86 9.28 -5.17 -1.68
N VAL A 87 10.33 -5.91 -2.00
CA VAL A 87 10.44 -7.37 -1.69
C VAL A 87 10.45 -7.70 -0.20
N ASN A 88 10.80 -6.71 0.64
CA ASN A 88 10.82 -6.81 2.10
C ASN A 88 9.49 -6.39 2.75
N LEU A 89 8.50 -5.93 1.97
CA LEU A 89 7.26 -5.40 2.51
C LEU A 89 6.45 -6.50 3.18
N GLN A 90 6.13 -6.30 4.45
CA GLN A 90 5.38 -7.25 5.27
C GLN A 90 3.91 -6.84 5.43
N LYS A 91 3.65 -5.53 5.42
CA LYS A 91 2.33 -4.96 5.68
C LYS A 91 2.03 -3.88 4.67
N LEU A 92 0.94 -4.07 3.91
CA LEU A 92 0.48 -3.12 2.91
C LEU A 92 -0.99 -2.77 3.16
N ALA A 93 -1.28 -1.51 3.45
CA ALA A 93 -2.63 -1.01 3.61
C ALA A 93 -3.06 -0.15 2.42
N LEU A 94 -4.09 -0.61 1.71
CA LEU A 94 -4.73 0.07 0.57
C LEU A 94 -6.23 0.35 0.85
N TYR A 95 -6.69 0.14 2.08
CA TYR A 95 -8.09 0.29 2.46
C TYR A 95 -8.59 1.72 2.24
N ASP A 96 -9.91 1.89 2.12
CA ASP A 96 -10.54 3.22 2.03
C ASP A 96 -9.90 4.09 0.93
N ASN A 97 -9.94 3.57 -0.29
CA ASN A 97 -9.51 4.24 -1.51
C ASN A 97 -10.63 4.10 -2.57
N GLN A 98 -10.34 4.47 -3.82
CA GLN A 98 -11.28 4.42 -4.95
C GLN A 98 -10.84 3.40 -6.01
N LEU A 99 -10.09 2.37 -5.60
CA LEU A 99 -9.57 1.36 -6.51
C LEU A 99 -10.70 0.45 -7.02
N LYS A 100 -10.72 0.24 -8.33
CA LYS A 100 -11.69 -0.65 -8.99
C LYS A 100 -11.12 -2.03 -9.31
N SER A 101 -9.82 -2.10 -9.55
CA SER A 101 -9.08 -3.33 -9.83
C SER A 101 -7.63 -3.16 -9.36
N ILE A 102 -6.85 -4.24 -9.45
CA ILE A 102 -5.41 -4.23 -9.21
C ILE A 102 -4.74 -4.69 -10.52
N PRO A 103 -3.71 -3.99 -11.01
CA PRO A 103 -2.98 -4.43 -12.21
C PRO A 103 -2.44 -5.85 -12.04
N LYS A 104 -2.47 -6.61 -13.13
CA LYS A 104 -1.96 -7.98 -13.12
C LYS A 104 -0.51 -8.00 -12.66
N GLY A 105 -0.22 -8.84 -11.67
CA GLY A 105 1.11 -9.04 -11.13
C GLY A 105 1.56 -8.02 -10.07
N ALA A 106 0.73 -7.02 -9.72
CA ALA A 106 1.14 -5.94 -8.82
C ALA A 106 1.62 -6.40 -7.43
N PHE A 107 1.23 -7.60 -6.99
CA PHE A 107 1.64 -8.17 -5.69
C PHE A 107 2.65 -9.32 -5.83
N ASP A 108 3.07 -9.67 -7.04
CA ASP A 108 3.84 -10.90 -7.28
C ASP A 108 5.22 -10.85 -6.63
N ASN A 109 5.83 -9.68 -6.53
CA ASN A 109 7.15 -9.47 -5.92
C ASN A 109 7.10 -9.24 -4.40
N LEU A 110 5.92 -9.12 -3.79
CA LEU A 110 5.73 -8.92 -2.36
C LEU A 110 5.89 -10.22 -1.56
N LYS A 111 7.05 -10.87 -1.68
CA LYS A 111 7.30 -12.22 -1.14
C LYS A 111 7.26 -12.31 0.39
N SER A 112 7.45 -11.18 1.07
CA SER A 112 7.47 -11.09 2.54
C SER A 112 6.13 -10.67 3.14
N LEU A 113 5.08 -10.53 2.32
CA LEU A 113 3.80 -9.96 2.74
C LEU A 113 3.06 -10.92 3.69
N THR A 114 2.67 -10.39 4.85
CA THR A 114 1.96 -11.13 5.91
C THR A 114 0.61 -10.50 6.25
N HIS A 115 0.41 -9.23 5.88
CA HIS A 115 -0.83 -8.49 6.11
C HIS A 115 -1.13 -7.58 4.93
N ILE A 116 -2.36 -7.67 4.43
CA ILE A 116 -2.87 -6.73 3.43
C ILE A 116 -4.30 -6.31 3.77
N TRP A 117 -4.58 -5.02 3.64
CA TRP A 117 -5.93 -4.46 3.83
C TRP A 117 -6.43 -3.89 2.50
N LEU A 118 -7.54 -4.46 2.01
CA LEU A 118 -8.15 -4.15 0.71
C LEU A 118 -9.61 -3.70 0.82
N HIS A 119 -10.18 -3.74 2.03
CA HIS A 119 -11.57 -3.38 2.27
C HIS A 119 -11.84 -1.90 1.95
N THR A 120 -13.12 -1.54 1.83
CA THR A 120 -13.53 -0.16 1.55
C THR A 120 -12.90 0.38 0.25
N ASN A 121 -12.94 -0.42 -0.80
CA ASN A 121 -12.65 0.01 -2.17
C ASN A 121 -13.82 -0.41 -3.07
N PRO A 122 -14.22 0.38 -4.07
CA PRO A 122 -15.32 0.07 -4.97
C PRO A 122 -14.89 -0.93 -6.06
N TRP A 123 -14.50 -2.15 -5.66
CA TRP A 123 -14.01 -3.18 -6.56
C TRP A 123 -15.02 -3.49 -7.68
N ASP A 124 -14.63 -3.31 -8.93
CA ASP A 124 -15.47 -3.53 -10.11
C ASP A 124 -15.39 -5.00 -10.53
N CYS A 125 -16.30 -5.81 -9.98
CA CYS A 125 -16.36 -7.23 -10.27
C CYS A 125 -17.08 -7.59 -11.56
N GLN A 126 -17.52 -6.61 -12.36
CA GLN A 126 -18.11 -6.85 -13.68
C GLN A 126 -17.05 -6.77 -14.78
N CYS A 127 -15.90 -6.15 -14.50
CA CYS A 127 -14.75 -6.09 -15.40
C CYS A 127 -13.81 -7.29 -15.21
N THR A 128 -13.25 -7.83 -16.29
CA THR A 128 -12.28 -8.95 -16.24
C THR A 128 -10.97 -8.59 -15.53
N ASP A 129 -10.64 -7.31 -15.40
CA ASP A 129 -9.43 -6.86 -14.70
C ASP A 129 -9.44 -7.26 -13.22
N ILE A 130 -10.62 -7.56 -12.64
CA ILE A 130 -10.74 -8.03 -11.27
C ILE A 130 -10.15 -9.43 -11.06
N LEU A 131 -10.01 -10.24 -12.12
CA LEU A 131 -9.66 -11.66 -12.01
C LEU A 131 -8.30 -11.89 -11.36
N TYR A 132 -7.33 -10.98 -11.57
CA TYR A 132 -6.06 -11.02 -10.85
C TYR A 132 -6.27 -10.91 -9.34
N LEU A 133 -7.02 -9.89 -8.90
CA LEU A 133 -7.28 -9.67 -7.49
C LEU A 133 -8.11 -10.81 -6.89
N SER A 134 -9.14 -11.28 -7.59
CA SER A 134 -9.98 -12.41 -7.16
C SER A 134 -9.12 -13.65 -6.88
N GLY A 135 -8.33 -14.08 -7.88
CA GLY A 135 -7.46 -15.24 -7.76
C GLY A 135 -6.40 -15.05 -6.68
N TRP A 136 -5.78 -13.87 -6.60
CA TRP A 136 -4.75 -13.58 -5.61
C TRP A 136 -5.31 -13.63 -4.17
N VAL A 137 -6.47 -13.02 -3.91
CA VAL A 137 -7.14 -13.07 -2.59
C VAL A 137 -7.56 -14.50 -2.24
N ALA A 138 -8.07 -15.28 -3.20
CA ALA A 138 -8.41 -16.68 -2.98
C ALA A 138 -7.19 -17.51 -2.55
N GLN A 139 -6.04 -17.32 -3.20
CA GLN A 139 -4.79 -18.03 -2.92
C GLN A 139 -4.12 -17.56 -1.62
N HIS A 140 -4.25 -16.28 -1.26
CA HIS A 140 -3.57 -15.65 -0.11
C HIS A 140 -4.52 -15.29 1.03
N SER A 141 -5.62 -16.04 1.18
CA SER A 141 -6.69 -15.75 2.14
C SER A 141 -6.22 -15.57 3.59
N GLY A 142 -5.15 -16.25 3.99
CA GLY A 142 -4.58 -16.20 5.34
C GLY A 142 -3.90 -14.87 5.72
N ILE A 143 -3.63 -13.98 4.76
CA ILE A 143 -2.94 -12.69 5.00
C ILE A 143 -3.83 -11.46 4.76
N VAL A 144 -5.06 -11.65 4.29
CA VAL A 144 -6.02 -10.56 4.08
C VAL A 144 -6.67 -10.17 5.41
N ARG A 145 -6.70 -8.87 5.71
CA ARG A 145 -7.10 -8.30 7.00
C ARG A 145 -8.25 -7.31 6.84
N GLU A 146 -8.94 -7.02 7.94
CA GLU A 146 -10.05 -6.05 7.96
C GLU A 146 -10.01 -5.14 9.20
N HIS A 147 -10.61 -5.54 10.32
CA HIS A 147 -10.78 -4.69 11.48
C HIS A 147 -9.75 -4.98 12.57
N TRP A 148 -9.41 -3.95 13.36
CA TRP A 148 -8.67 -4.12 14.60
C TRP A 148 -9.64 -4.54 15.71
N VAL A 149 -9.36 -5.65 16.36
CA VAL A 149 -10.11 -6.14 17.53
C VAL A 149 -9.20 -6.15 18.75
N GLY A 150 -9.06 -4.99 19.38
CA GLY A 150 -8.37 -4.78 20.67
C GLY A 150 -6.85 -5.02 20.64
N SER A 151 -6.41 -6.19 20.20
CA SER A 151 -5.04 -6.69 20.24
C SER A 151 -4.51 -7.18 18.89
N SER A 152 -5.35 -7.40 17.87
CA SER A 152 -4.91 -7.87 16.56
C SER A 152 -5.86 -7.47 15.43
N TRP A 153 -5.34 -7.48 14.21
CA TRP A 153 -6.14 -7.38 13.00
C TRP A 153 -6.72 -8.74 12.64
N THR A 154 -8.04 -8.83 12.44
CA THR A 154 -8.69 -10.09 12.06
C THR A 154 -8.30 -10.51 10.65
N VAL A 155 -8.07 -11.81 10.48
CA VAL A 155 -8.01 -12.42 9.14
C VAL A 155 -9.43 -12.46 8.59
N ASN A 156 -9.67 -11.78 7.48
CA ASN A 156 -10.95 -11.82 6.79
C ASN A 156 -10.72 -11.70 5.27
N PRO A 157 -10.66 -12.82 4.54
CA PRO A 157 -10.49 -12.79 3.08
C PRO A 157 -11.74 -12.31 2.33
N ASP A 158 -12.89 -12.19 2.99
CA ASP A 158 -14.14 -11.67 2.43
C ASP A 158 -14.28 -10.15 2.61
N SER A 159 -13.27 -9.47 3.15
CA SER A 159 -13.29 -8.03 3.43
C SER A 159 -13.22 -7.16 2.17
N ALA A 160 -12.58 -7.66 1.10
CA ALA A 160 -12.64 -7.05 -0.22
C ALA A 160 -13.96 -7.45 -0.89
N LYS A 161 -14.84 -6.46 -1.10
CA LYS A 161 -16.21 -6.68 -1.59
C LYS A 161 -16.46 -5.97 -2.91
N CYS A 162 -17.17 -6.64 -3.80
CA CYS A 162 -17.62 -6.10 -5.07
C CYS A 162 -18.57 -4.91 -4.86
N SER A 163 -18.33 -3.84 -5.62
CA SER A 163 -19.21 -2.67 -5.64
C SER A 163 -20.62 -3.06 -6.08
N GLY A 164 -21.63 -2.53 -5.40
CA GLY A 164 -23.05 -2.79 -5.67
C GLY A 164 -23.58 -4.10 -5.07
N THR A 165 -22.90 -5.23 -5.26
CA THR A 165 -23.40 -6.54 -4.79
C THR A 165 -22.97 -6.89 -3.36
N ASN A 166 -21.89 -6.27 -2.86
CA ASN A 166 -21.24 -6.62 -1.60
C ASN A 166 -20.77 -8.09 -1.49
N THR A 167 -20.67 -8.80 -2.61
CA THR A 167 -20.13 -10.17 -2.64
C THR A 167 -18.61 -10.16 -2.49
N PRO A 168 -17.98 -11.18 -1.87
CA PRO A 168 -16.52 -11.25 -1.77
C PRO A 168 -15.85 -11.27 -3.15
N VAL A 169 -14.81 -10.45 -3.33
CA VAL A 169 -14.04 -10.38 -4.58
C VAL A 169 -13.45 -11.75 -4.94
N ARG A 170 -12.98 -12.52 -3.96
CA ARG A 170 -12.38 -13.85 -4.17
C ARG A 170 -13.33 -14.92 -4.68
N ALA A 171 -14.63 -14.64 -4.74
CA ALA A 171 -15.66 -15.54 -5.27
C ALA A 171 -15.97 -15.27 -6.74
N VAL A 172 -15.34 -14.26 -7.36
CA VAL A 172 -15.53 -13.91 -8.78
C VAL A 172 -14.68 -14.86 -9.65
N THR A 173 -15.31 -15.44 -10.68
CA THR A 173 -14.73 -16.43 -11.61
C THR A 173 -14.72 -15.93 -13.03
#